data_AF-X8DAH5-F1
#
_entry.id   AF-X8DAH5-F1
#
_cell.length_a   1.000
_cell.length_b   1.000
_cell.length_c   1.000
_cell.angle_alpha   90.00
_cell.angle_beta   90.00
_cell.angle_gamma   90.00
#
_symmetry.space_group_name_H-M   'P 1'
#
loop_
_entity.id
_entity.type
_entity.pdbx_description
1 polymer ?
#
loop_
_entity_poly.entity_id
_entity_poly.type
_entity_poly.pdbx_seq_one_letter_code
_entity_poly.pdbx_strand_id
1 'polypeptide(L)' 'MFDGDMVVFSAARNDSERNVSLRQSWRRYVAGHIAVHPVDCTHQEMLTAESLARYGDQLKHSLLAEDPPGAAARCDD' A
#
# COMPACT_ATOMS: atom_id res chain seq x y z
N MET A 1 3.30 -11.43 13.03
CA MET A 1 3.96 -11.28 11.70
C MET A 1 2.90 -11.59 10.66
N PHE A 2 2.77 -10.75 9.63
CA PHE A 2 1.79 -10.87 8.54
C PHE A 2 2.51 -11.35 7.28
N ASP A 3 2.03 -12.47 6.72
CA ASP A 3 2.63 -13.14 5.57
C ASP A 3 1.83 -12.85 4.30
N GLY A 4 1.91 -11.59 3.88
CA GLY A 4 1.25 -11.07 2.71
C GLY A 4 1.81 -9.69 2.35
N ASP A 5 1.32 -9.14 1.25
CA ASP A 5 1.70 -7.81 0.80
C ASP A 5 0.86 -6.73 1.50
N MET A 6 1.43 -5.54 1.67
CA MET A 6 0.77 -4.40 2.29
C MET A 6 0.86 -3.19 1.37
N VAL A 7 -0.30 -2.55 1.15
CA VAL A 7 -0.41 -1.26 0.48
C VAL A 7 -0.86 -0.23 1.51
N VAL A 8 -0.12 0.87 1.64
CA VAL A 8 -0.44 1.97 2.55
C VAL A 8 -0.64 3.25 1.76
N PHE A 9 -1.80 3.87 1.91
CA PHE A 9 -2.02 5.26 1.51
C PHE A 9 -1.72 6.15 2.72
N SER A 10 -0.84 7.14 2.57
CA SER A 10 -0.37 7.99 3.67
C SER A 10 -0.64 9.46 3.40
N ALA A 11 -1.11 10.19 4.41
CA ALA A 11 -1.21 11.65 4.33
C ALA A 11 0.20 12.27 4.26
N ALA A 12 0.44 13.13 3.27
CA ALA A 12 1.75 13.72 3.02
C ALA A 12 1.82 15.25 3.13
N ARG A 13 0.68 15.94 3.23
CA ARG A 13 0.63 17.42 3.17
C ARG A 13 1.41 18.10 4.31
N ASN A 14 1.52 17.44 5.47
CA ASN A 14 2.18 17.98 6.65
C ASN A 14 3.37 17.13 7.14
N ASP A 15 3.72 16.04 6.45
CA ASP A 15 4.66 15.05 7.01
C ASP A 15 5.35 14.20 5.92
N SER A 16 5.99 14.88 4.96
CA SER A 16 6.59 14.25 3.77
C SER A 16 7.78 13.33 4.07
N GLU A 17 8.57 13.61 5.12
CA GLU A 17 9.68 12.73 5.58
C GLU A 17 9.20 11.42 6.23
N ARG A 18 7.92 11.35 6.63
CA ARG A 18 7.34 10.18 7.30
C ARG A 18 7.19 8.98 6.37
N ASN A 19 7.15 9.15 5.04
CA ASN A 19 6.86 8.05 4.11
C ASN A 19 7.96 6.97 4.06
N VAL A 20 9.23 7.37 4.05
CA VAL A 20 10.37 6.44 4.10
C VAL A 20 10.46 5.79 5.48
N SER A 21 10.20 6.57 6.54
CA SER A 21 10.10 6.09 7.92
C SER A 21 8.96 5.07 8.11
N LEU A 22 7.83 5.26 7.43
CA LEU A 22 6.66 4.38 7.51
C LEU A 22 6.97 2.97 6.99
N ARG A 23 7.63 2.85 5.83
CA ARG A 23 8.01 1.52 5.31
C ARG A 23 8.90 0.77 6.29
N GLN A 24 9.86 1.46 6.89
CA GLN A 24 10.78 0.87 7.85
C GLN A 24 10.07 0.48 9.15
N SER A 25 9.13 1.29 9.64
CA SER A 25 8.39 1.00 10.87
C SER A 25 7.49 -0.23 10.73
N TRP A 26 6.90 -0.45 9.54
CA TRP A 26 6.08 -1.62 9.24
C TRP A 26 6.89 -2.88 8.90
N ARG A 27 8.14 -2.74 8.43
CA ARG A 27 8.92 -3.87 7.90
C ARG A 27 9.10 -5.03 8.89
N ARG A 28 9.18 -4.75 10.18
CA ARG A 28 9.29 -5.78 11.23
C ARG A 28 8.02 -6.62 11.42
N TYR A 29 6.90 -6.22 10.84
CA TYR A 29 5.60 -6.87 11.01
C TYR A 29 5.08 -7.56 9.75
N VAL A 30 5.54 -7.14 8.57
CA VAL A 30 5.07 -7.62 7.26
C VAL A 30 6.21 -8.36 6.56
N ALA A 31 5.98 -9.60 6.12
CA ALA A 31 6.97 -10.41 5.43
C ALA A 31 7.07 -10.03 3.93
N GLY A 32 5.92 -9.79 3.29
CA GLY A 32 5.78 -9.45 1.88
C GLY A 32 6.17 -8.02 1.50
N HIS A 33 5.78 -7.61 0.30
CA HIS A 33 6.05 -6.30 -0.26
C HIS A 33 5.27 -5.21 0.49
N ILE A 34 5.92 -4.07 0.74
CA ILE A 34 5.28 -2.88 1.33
C ILE A 34 5.36 -1.74 0.32
N ALA A 35 4.22 -1.43 -0.29
CA ALA A 35 4.03 -0.26 -1.15
C ALA A 35 3.43 0.90 -0.33
N VAL A 36 4.00 2.10 -0.47
CA VAL A 36 3.49 3.31 0.20
C VAL A 36 3.19 4.37 -0.84
N HIS A 37 1.99 4.93 -0.77
CA HIS A 37 1.45 5.90 -1.70
C HIS A 37 1.09 7.18 -0.93
N PRO A 38 1.95 8.21 -0.97
CA PRO A 38 1.64 9.49 -0.35
C PRO A 38 0.50 10.18 -1.10
N VAL A 39 -0.48 10.67 -0.34
CA VAL A 39 -1.61 11.47 -0.80
C VAL A 39 -1.45 12.87 -0.23
N ASP A 40 -1.49 13.87 -1.10
CA ASP A 40 -1.49 15.28 -0.68
C ASP A 40 -2.81 15.62 0.04
N CYS A 41 -2.89 15.27 1.31
CA CYS A 41 -3.95 15.59 2.25
C CYS A 41 -3.38 15.50 3.67
N THR A 42 -4.12 16.04 4.63
CA THR A 42 -3.92 15.72 6.04
C THR A 42 -4.55 14.38 6.38
N HIS A 43 -4.11 13.76 7.48
CA HIS A 43 -4.67 12.48 7.92
C HIS A 43 -6.19 12.56 8.15
N GLN A 44 -6.68 13.68 8.68
CA GLN A 44 -8.10 13.91 8.94
C GLN A 44 -8.94 14.01 7.65
N GLU A 45 -8.33 14.47 6.55
CA GLU A 45 -8.99 14.62 5.26
C GLU A 45 -8.98 13.34 4.42
N MET A 46 -8.17 12.33 4.75
CA MET A 46 -7.93 11.16 3.89
C MET A 46 -9.23 10.43 3.46
N LEU A 47 -10.26 10.45 4.31
CA LEU A 47 -11.53 9.78 4.04
C LEU A 47 -12.63 10.71 3.48
N THR A 48 -12.30 11.95 3.13
CA THR A 48 -13.23 12.82 2.40
C THR A 48 -13.36 12.36 0.95
N ALA A 49 -14.49 12.68 0.32
CA ALA A 49 -14.71 12.39 -1.10
C ALA A 49 -13.61 13.01 -1.98
N GLU A 50 -13.14 14.21 -1.63
CA GLU A 50 -12.06 14.88 -2.35
C GLU A 50 -10.74 14.10 -2.28
N SER A 51 -10.34 13.63 -1.10
CA SER A 51 -9.10 12.86 -0.95
C SER A 51 -9.23 11.47 -1.57
N LEU A 52 -10.36 10.79 -1.37
CA LEU A 52 -10.64 9.48 -1.96
C LEU A 52 -10.60 9.53 -3.49
N ALA A 53 -11.07 10.61 -4.12
CA ALA A 53 -10.96 10.79 -5.56
C ALA A 53 -9.50 10.84 -6.06
N ARG A 54 -8.53 11.18 -5.20
CA ARG A 54 -7.10 11.24 -5.55
C ARG A 54 -6.44 9.87 -5.61
N TYR A 55 -6.92 8.88 -4.86
CA TYR A 55 -6.30 7.55 -4.77
C TYR A 55 -7.24 6.37 -4.98
N GLY A 56 -8.54 6.61 -5.24
CA GLY A 56 -9.55 5.57 -5.37
C GLY A 56 -9.29 4.59 -6.52
N ASP A 57 -8.86 5.08 -7.68
CA ASP A 57 -8.48 4.22 -8.80
C ASP A 57 -7.27 3.36 -8.45
N GLN A 58 -6.27 3.93 -7.78
CA GLN A 58 -5.10 3.19 -7.32
C GLN A 58 -5.47 2.13 -6.28
N LEU A 59 -6.36 2.45 -5.34
CA LEU A 59 -6.90 1.49 -4.37
C LEU A 59 -7.60 0.33 -5.07
N LYS A 60 -8.44 0.63 -6.08
CA LYS A 60 -9.12 -0.39 -6.89
C LYS A 60 -8.10 -1.29 -7.60
N HIS A 61 -7.07 -0.72 -8.22
CA HIS A 61 -6.02 -1.49 -8.89
C HIS A 61 -5.24 -2.38 -7.91
N SER A 62 -4.92 -1.89 -6.72
CA SER A 62 -4.24 -2.68 -5.70
C SER A 62 -5.02 -3.91 -5.26
N LEU A 63 -6.36 -3.82 -5.20
CA LEU A 63 -7.24 -4.93 -4.86
C LEU A 63 -7.45 -5.92 -6.01
N LEU A 64 -7.27 -5.48 -7.25
CA LEU A 64 -7.43 -6.32 -8.45
C LEU A 64 -6.11 -6.96 -8.90
N ALA A 65 -4.97 -6.49 -8.39
CA ALA A 65 -3.65 -7.05 -8.68
C ALA A 65 -3.38 -8.37 -7.93
N GLU A 66 -4.20 -8.71 -6.92
CA GLU A 66 -4.16 -9.98 -6.21
C GLU A 66 -4.90 -11.09 -6.99
N ASP A 67 -4.45 -11.38 -8.22
CA ASP A 67 -4.67 -12.68 -8.89
C ASP A 67 -3.90 -12.74 -10.23
N PRO A 68 -2.92 -13.64 -10.36
CA PRO A 68 -2.85 -14.48 -11.54
C PRO A 68 -3.25 -15.92 -11.18
N PRO A 69 -4.13 -16.58 -11.97
CA PRO A 69 -4.32 -18.00 -11.85
C PRO A 69 -3.03 -18.72 -12.27
N GLY A 70 -2.41 -19.44 -11.34
CA GLY A 70 -1.44 -20.49 -11.64
C GLY A 70 -0.01 -20.02 -11.93
N ALA A 71 0.76 -19.68 -10.90
CA ALA A 71 2.15 -20.11 -10.87
C ALA A 71 2.15 -21.61 -10.55
N ALA A 72 1.98 -22.42 -11.60
CA ALA A 72 2.09 -23.86 -11.54
C ALA A 72 3.32 -24.27 -10.73
N ALA A 73 3.14 -25.32 -9.94
CA ALA A 73 4.19 -26.10 -9.32
C ALA A 73 5.43 -26.15 -10.22
N ARG A 74 6.57 -25.70 -9.69
CA ARG A 74 7.88 -26.00 -10.26
C ARG A 74 7.98 -27.51 -10.38
N CYS A 75 7.80 -28.01 -11.60
CA CYS A 75 8.33 -29.30 -12.00
C CYS A 75 9.81 -29.03 -12.30
N ASP A 76 10.70 -29.46 -11.41
CA ASP A 76 12.09 -29.71 -11.75
C ASP A 76 12.44 -31.10 -11.20
N ASP A 77 13.06 -31.86 -12.09
CA ASP A 77 13.43 -33.29 -12.13
C ASP A 77 14.32 -33.75 -10.96
#